data_AF-B4JBU4-F1
#
_entry.id   AF-B4JBU4-F1
#
_cell.length_a   1.000
_cell.length_b   1.000
_cell.length_c   1.000
_cell.angle_alpha   90.00
_cell.angle_beta   90.00
_cell.angle_gamma   90.00
#
_symmetry.space_group_name_H-M   'P 1'
#
loop_
_entity.id
_entity.type
_entity.pdbx_description
1 polymer ?
#
loop_
_entity_poly.entity_id
_entity_poly.type
_entity_poly.pdbx_seq_one_letter_code
_entity_poly.pdbx_strand_id
1 'polypeptide(L)'
;MEHNREFSDVDINNGSASGASDDEEEEEVPAPGTVTLEHENDLFVSAMTPSEVHRRISASNLEEVLTDDGDYFIQIVVSDPQKVGDGMSSYLAYKVTTKTNIPKFKRNEFSTLRRFSDFLGIHDLLVNKYLRMGRIVPPAPSKNIIGSTKVKMSPQQTEPGTPINQEWIEIRRAALERYVHRTAQHPVLRVDLDFINFLESDQELPRAVNTSALSGAGVIRLFNKVGETVNKITYKMDENDPWFDDKITEVENLDANLQKLSSALKSLTSSRRELSLLTGLVAKSAAMLSTCEEHTGLSRALSNLADVEEKIELLRSEQANSDFYILAEFIKDYLGLFTAIKCIFHERVKAFQNWQYAQMQLSKRRENRGRFELANRADKLDQAQQEVEEWQTKVQNCQQQFDDISSEIKREMERFELTRVKDFKANIIKYIEVQMAHQQQIISYWEAFAPFAREIV
;
A
#
# COMPACT_ATOMS: atom_id res chain seq x y z
N MET A 1 -15.87 -27.66 50.50
CA MET A 1 -15.75 -26.65 49.43
C MET A 1 -15.42 -27.41 48.15
N GLU A 2 -16.32 -28.24 47.64
CA GLU A 2 -17.44 -27.85 46.77
C GLU A 2 -17.00 -26.92 45.64
N HIS A 3 -16.88 -27.46 44.44
CA HIS A 3 -17.64 -26.92 43.31
C HIS A 3 -17.84 -27.97 42.21
N ASN A 4 -19.09 -28.40 42.12
CA ASN A 4 -19.72 -29.08 40.98
C ASN A 4 -19.62 -28.22 39.71
N ARG A 5 -19.42 -28.86 38.55
CA ARG A 5 -19.81 -28.29 37.25
C ARG A 5 -20.64 -29.32 36.50
N GLU A 6 -21.88 -28.94 36.24
CA GLU A 6 -22.90 -29.66 35.49
C GLU A 6 -22.50 -29.84 34.01
N PHE A 7 -22.84 -31.01 33.48
CA PHE A 7 -22.97 -31.30 32.06
C PHE A 7 -24.36 -30.87 31.60
N SER A 8 -24.46 -30.08 30.53
CA SER A 8 -25.72 -29.74 29.87
C SER A 8 -26.03 -30.74 28.76
N ASP A 9 -27.23 -31.32 28.84
CA ASP A 9 -27.83 -32.24 27.88
C ASP A 9 -28.08 -31.62 26.50
N VAL A 10 -27.99 -32.48 25.48
CA VAL A 10 -28.27 -32.23 24.07
C VAL A 10 -29.69 -32.71 23.78
N ASP A 11 -30.58 -31.79 23.39
CA ASP A 11 -31.91 -32.14 22.89
C ASP A 11 -31.95 -32.14 21.35
N ILE A 12 -32.44 -33.25 20.81
CA ILE A 12 -32.70 -33.55 19.40
C ILE A 12 -34.23 -33.64 19.21
N ASN A 13 -34.74 -33.02 18.14
CA ASN A 13 -35.99 -33.23 17.37
C ASN A 13 -36.83 -31.95 17.22
N ASN A 14 -37.67 -31.73 16.21
CA ASN A 14 -37.88 -32.20 14.82
C ASN A 14 -39.19 -31.51 14.37
N GLY A 15 -39.35 -31.27 13.07
CA GLY A 15 -40.64 -31.00 12.42
C GLY A 15 -40.73 -29.61 11.77
N SER A 16 -40.71 -29.43 10.44
CA SER A 16 -41.50 -29.97 9.32
C SER A 16 -42.72 -29.11 8.96
N ALA A 17 -42.64 -28.44 7.81
CA ALA A 17 -43.68 -27.99 6.87
C ALA A 17 -42.98 -26.99 5.92
N SER A 18 -43.16 -26.90 4.60
CA SER A 18 -43.90 -27.65 3.57
C SER A 18 -43.60 -26.86 2.28
N GLY A 19 -42.86 -27.44 1.33
CA GLY A 19 -42.62 -26.84 0.03
C GLY A 19 -43.70 -27.23 -0.96
N ALA A 20 -44.14 -26.27 -1.77
CA ALA A 20 -44.95 -26.50 -2.96
C ALA A 20 -44.48 -25.52 -4.04
N SER A 21 -43.94 -26.04 -5.14
CA SER A 21 -43.68 -25.32 -6.38
C SER A 21 -43.66 -26.33 -7.51
N ASP A 22 -44.78 -26.42 -8.22
CA ASP A 22 -44.86 -26.84 -9.62
C ASP A 22 -45.43 -25.64 -10.37
N ASP A 23 -44.82 -25.27 -11.49
CA ASP A 23 -45.51 -24.92 -12.74
C ASP A 23 -44.46 -24.66 -13.83
N GLU A 24 -44.51 -25.53 -14.84
CA GLU A 24 -43.82 -25.47 -16.12
C GLU A 24 -44.57 -24.50 -17.05
N GLU A 25 -43.88 -23.65 -17.82
CA GLU A 25 -44.38 -23.15 -19.11
C GLU A 25 -43.24 -23.04 -20.14
N GLU A 26 -43.46 -23.70 -21.28
CA GLU A 26 -42.67 -23.69 -22.52
C GLU A 26 -43.04 -22.48 -23.43
N GLU A 27 -42.40 -22.44 -24.61
CA GLU A 27 -42.61 -21.58 -25.80
C GLU A 27 -41.77 -20.29 -25.87
N GLU A 28 -41.17 -19.87 -26.99
CA GLU A 28 -41.23 -20.31 -28.39
C GLU A 28 -39.98 -19.75 -29.13
N VAL A 29 -39.55 -20.44 -30.19
CA VAL A 29 -38.47 -20.02 -31.10
C VAL A 29 -39.10 -19.40 -32.36
N PRO A 30 -38.47 -18.40 -33.00
CA PRO A 30 -38.51 -18.38 -34.46
C PRO A 30 -37.14 -18.25 -35.15
N ALA A 31 -37.11 -18.85 -36.33
CA ALA A 31 -35.98 -19.13 -37.21
C ALA A 31 -35.55 -17.90 -38.07
N PRO A 32 -34.42 -17.99 -38.81
CA PRO A 32 -33.69 -16.85 -39.36
C PRO A 32 -34.12 -16.48 -40.79
N GLY A 33 -34.06 -15.18 -41.09
CA GLY A 33 -34.29 -14.61 -42.43
C GLY A 33 -33.08 -13.84 -42.95
N THR A 34 -32.80 -14.02 -44.24
CA THR A 34 -31.54 -13.80 -44.95
C THR A 34 -31.51 -12.46 -45.73
N VAL A 35 -30.29 -12.03 -46.11
CA VAL A 35 -29.87 -11.10 -47.21
C VAL A 35 -30.26 -9.61 -47.05
N THR A 36 -29.47 -8.58 -47.38
CA THR A 36 -28.43 -8.32 -48.41
C THR A 36 -27.51 -7.15 -48.00
N LEU A 37 -26.24 -7.23 -48.40
CA LEU A 37 -25.26 -6.13 -48.46
C LEU A 37 -25.37 -5.39 -49.79
N GLU A 38 -25.32 -4.06 -49.81
CA GLU A 38 -24.84 -3.27 -50.96
C GLU A 38 -24.20 -1.92 -50.56
N HIS A 39 -22.95 -1.75 -51.04
CA HIS A 39 -22.18 -0.54 -51.43
C HIS A 39 -21.95 0.59 -50.40
N GLU A 40 -20.73 0.77 -49.86
CA GLU A 40 -19.45 1.29 -50.41
C GLU A 40 -19.40 2.78 -50.81
N ASN A 41 -18.44 3.43 -50.15
CA ASN A 41 -17.59 4.57 -50.53
C ASN A 41 -17.86 5.99 -49.99
N ASP A 42 -16.86 6.41 -49.20
CA ASP A 42 -16.10 7.67 -49.30
C ASP A 42 -16.75 8.93 -48.71
N LEU A 43 -16.06 9.87 -48.06
CA LEU A 43 -14.73 10.00 -47.43
C LEU A 43 -14.75 11.46 -46.89
N PHE A 44 -14.00 11.74 -45.82
CA PHE A 44 -13.67 13.06 -45.24
C PHE A 44 -14.63 13.78 -44.27
N VAL A 45 -14.26 13.66 -42.98
CA VAL A 45 -13.98 14.71 -41.99
C VAL A 45 -15.13 15.61 -41.54
N SER A 46 -15.52 15.42 -40.28
CA SER A 46 -15.64 16.56 -39.36
C SER A 46 -15.04 16.18 -38.01
N ALA A 47 -14.00 16.93 -37.64
CA ALA A 47 -13.26 16.78 -36.40
C ALA A 47 -14.17 17.07 -35.20
N MET A 48 -14.29 16.10 -34.29
CA MET A 48 -14.87 16.36 -32.98
C MET A 48 -13.81 17.01 -32.08
N THR A 49 -14.18 18.11 -31.44
CA THR A 49 -13.26 18.94 -30.67
C THR A 49 -12.97 18.33 -29.29
N PRO A 50 -11.81 18.63 -28.67
CA PRO A 50 -11.43 18.12 -27.33
C PRO A 50 -12.40 18.50 -26.19
N SER A 51 -13.36 19.39 -26.44
CA SER A 51 -14.28 19.93 -25.45
C SER A 51 -15.52 19.07 -25.20
N GLU A 52 -15.83 18.10 -26.07
CA GLU A 52 -16.97 17.18 -25.90
C GLU A 52 -16.62 15.90 -25.14
N VAL A 53 -15.33 15.53 -25.07
CA VAL A 53 -14.83 14.43 -24.22
C VAL A 53 -14.78 14.85 -22.75
N HIS A 54 -14.62 16.14 -22.45
CA HIS A 54 -14.49 16.64 -21.07
C HIS A 54 -15.83 16.88 -20.35
N ARG A 55 -16.97 16.79 -21.04
CA ARG A 55 -18.29 17.13 -20.46
C ARG A 55 -19.16 15.91 -20.09
N ARG A 56 -18.66 14.68 -20.26
CA ARG A 56 -19.39 13.45 -19.90
C ARG A 56 -18.84 12.65 -18.72
N ILE A 57 -17.81 13.15 -18.03
CA ILE A 57 -17.26 12.50 -16.84
C ILE A 57 -17.55 13.38 -15.63
N SER A 58 -18.81 13.34 -15.19
CA SER A 58 -19.16 13.70 -13.82
C SER A 58 -18.53 12.65 -12.89
N ALA A 59 -17.88 13.09 -11.82
CA ALA A 59 -17.20 12.24 -10.84
C ALA A 59 -18.12 11.20 -10.14
N SER A 60 -19.43 11.27 -10.37
CA SER A 60 -20.45 10.34 -9.87
C SER A 60 -20.46 8.96 -10.53
N ASN A 61 -19.86 8.79 -11.72
CA ASN A 61 -19.96 7.51 -12.46
C ASN A 61 -18.71 6.61 -12.32
N LEU A 62 -17.76 6.95 -11.46
CA LEU A 62 -16.59 6.09 -11.19
C LEU A 62 -16.89 4.98 -10.18
N GLU A 63 -17.95 5.12 -9.39
CA GLU A 63 -18.37 4.13 -8.38
C GLU A 63 -19.10 2.93 -9.00
N GLU A 64 -19.76 3.09 -10.15
CA GLU A 64 -20.77 2.13 -10.64
C GLU A 64 -20.23 0.97 -11.50
N VAL A 65 -18.91 0.82 -11.68
CA VAL A 65 -18.37 -0.16 -12.67
C VAL A 65 -17.57 -1.32 -12.07
N LEU A 66 -17.31 -1.39 -10.75
CA LEU A 66 -16.48 -2.50 -10.24
C LEU A 66 -16.83 -3.00 -8.82
N THR A 67 -18.11 -2.94 -8.44
CA THR A 67 -18.66 -3.74 -7.34
C THR A 67 -19.49 -4.94 -7.83
N ASP A 68 -19.56 -5.16 -9.15
CA ASP A 68 -20.41 -6.17 -9.78
C ASP A 68 -19.61 -7.46 -10.06
N ASP A 69 -19.85 -8.49 -9.24
CA ASP A 69 -19.93 -9.95 -9.50
C ASP A 69 -19.05 -10.64 -10.60
N GLY A 70 -17.96 -10.04 -11.05
CA GLY A 70 -16.97 -10.70 -11.91
C GLY A 70 -15.72 -11.13 -11.15
N ASP A 71 -15.15 -12.29 -11.50
CA ASP A 71 -13.83 -12.78 -11.06
C ASP A 71 -12.68 -11.91 -11.62
N TYR A 72 -12.75 -10.59 -11.45
CA TYR A 72 -11.77 -9.64 -11.96
C TYR A 72 -10.52 -9.64 -11.08
N PHE A 73 -9.38 -10.04 -11.65
CA PHE A 73 -8.08 -10.05 -11.01
C PHE A 73 -7.10 -9.14 -11.72
N ILE A 74 -6.13 -8.63 -10.95
CA ILE A 74 -4.95 -7.95 -11.46
C ILE A 74 -3.76 -8.42 -10.62
N GLN A 75 -2.80 -9.06 -11.28
CA GLN A 75 -1.56 -9.53 -10.69
C GLN A 75 -0.42 -8.71 -11.29
N ILE A 76 0.41 -8.13 -10.42
CA ILE A 76 1.54 -7.30 -10.82
C ILE A 76 2.78 -7.82 -10.12
N VAL A 77 3.84 -8.04 -10.91
CA VAL A 77 5.14 -8.51 -10.45
C VAL A 77 6.19 -7.51 -10.90
N VAL A 78 7.07 -7.10 -9.98
CA VAL A 78 8.19 -6.21 -10.26
C VAL A 78 9.47 -7.02 -10.17
N SER A 79 10.21 -7.10 -11.28
CA SER A 79 11.35 -8.01 -11.46
C SER A 79 12.46 -7.35 -12.30
N ASP A 80 13.51 -8.13 -12.61
CA ASP A 80 14.58 -7.81 -13.55
C ASP A 80 15.14 -6.38 -13.41
N PRO A 81 15.77 -6.03 -12.27
CA PRO A 81 16.39 -4.72 -12.11
C PRO A 81 17.56 -4.57 -13.08
N GLN A 82 17.44 -3.65 -14.02
CA GLN A 82 18.43 -3.41 -15.07
C GLN A 82 18.93 -1.97 -15.09
N LYS A 83 20.24 -1.80 -15.23
CA LYS A 83 20.86 -0.49 -15.38
C LYS A 83 20.64 0.00 -16.81
N VAL A 84 19.98 1.15 -16.95
CA VAL A 84 19.71 1.81 -18.22
C VAL A 84 20.52 3.10 -18.31
N GLY A 85 21.18 3.29 -19.45
CA GLY A 85 22.04 4.44 -19.75
C GLY A 85 23.47 4.33 -19.21
N ASP A 86 24.33 5.23 -19.69
CA ASP A 86 25.77 5.25 -19.38
C ASP A 86 26.19 6.47 -18.55
N GLY A 87 27.25 6.33 -17.76
CA GLY A 87 27.83 7.42 -16.97
C GLY A 87 26.89 7.99 -15.89
N MET A 88 26.94 9.31 -15.69
CA MET A 88 26.22 10.02 -14.61
C MET A 88 24.70 10.09 -14.80
N SER A 89 24.20 9.83 -16.00
CA SER A 89 22.76 9.79 -16.31
C SER A 89 22.13 8.40 -16.15
N SER A 90 22.92 7.38 -15.82
CA SER A 90 22.42 6.02 -15.63
C SER A 90 21.42 5.90 -14.47
N TYR A 91 20.42 5.05 -14.66
CA TYR A 91 19.38 4.77 -13.68
C TYR A 91 19.01 3.28 -13.66
N LEU A 92 18.39 2.86 -12.57
CA LEU A 92 17.88 1.49 -12.43
C LEU A 92 16.41 1.46 -12.86
N ALA A 93 16.11 0.63 -13.85
CA ALA A 93 14.77 0.33 -14.31
C ALA A 93 14.36 -1.06 -13.83
N TYR A 94 13.06 -1.26 -13.64
CA TYR A 94 12.43 -2.48 -13.18
C TYR A 94 11.41 -2.93 -14.22
N LYS A 95 11.36 -4.22 -14.48
CA LYS A 95 10.32 -4.82 -15.31
C LYS A 95 9.06 -5.00 -14.48
N VAL A 96 8.01 -4.28 -14.85
CA VAL A 96 6.68 -4.38 -14.26
C VAL A 96 5.84 -5.25 -15.17
N THR A 97 5.56 -6.48 -14.76
CA THR A 97 4.73 -7.43 -15.50
C THR A 97 3.34 -7.45 -14.90
N THR A 98 2.33 -7.26 -15.72
CA THR A 98 0.93 -7.22 -15.31
C THR A 98 0.15 -8.30 -16.05
N LYS A 99 -0.64 -9.07 -15.29
CA LYS A 99 -1.65 -10.01 -15.80
C LYS A 99 -3.00 -9.61 -15.23
N THR A 100 -4.02 -9.46 -16.06
CA THR A 100 -5.33 -8.95 -15.65
C THR A 100 -6.41 -9.39 -16.63
N ASN A 101 -7.64 -9.53 -16.13
CA ASN A 101 -8.85 -9.69 -16.95
C ASN A 101 -9.79 -8.47 -16.82
N ILE A 102 -9.31 -7.37 -16.25
CA ILE A 102 -10.08 -6.12 -16.13
C ILE A 102 -10.26 -5.52 -17.54
N PRO A 103 -11.49 -5.33 -18.04
CA PRO A 103 -11.76 -4.88 -19.43
C PRO A 103 -11.20 -3.51 -19.79
N LYS A 104 -10.82 -2.70 -18.78
CA LYS A 104 -10.24 -1.37 -18.97
C LYS A 104 -8.79 -1.42 -19.48
N PHE A 105 -8.14 -2.58 -19.39
CA PHE A 105 -6.81 -2.83 -19.95
C PHE A 105 -6.93 -3.28 -21.41
N LYS A 106 -6.00 -2.82 -22.26
CA LYS A 106 -5.93 -3.19 -23.68
C LYS A 106 -5.41 -4.61 -23.89
N ARG A 107 -4.60 -5.10 -22.94
CA ARG A 107 -3.92 -6.40 -23.01
C ARG A 107 -4.10 -7.13 -21.69
N ASN A 108 -4.30 -8.44 -21.76
CA ASN A 108 -4.46 -9.28 -20.56
C ASN A 108 -3.12 -9.65 -19.92
N GLU A 109 -2.02 -9.57 -20.68
CA GLU A 109 -0.66 -9.78 -20.20
C GLU A 109 0.30 -8.85 -20.94
N PHE A 110 1.12 -8.11 -20.20
CA PHE A 110 2.12 -7.20 -20.75
C PHE A 110 3.21 -6.89 -19.71
N SER A 111 4.33 -6.34 -20.19
CA SER A 111 5.42 -5.88 -19.33
C SER A 111 5.89 -4.51 -19.78
N THR A 112 6.15 -3.62 -18.83
CA THR A 112 6.77 -2.31 -19.08
C THR A 112 8.03 -2.13 -18.25
N LEU A 113 8.89 -1.21 -18.68
CA LEU A 113 10.09 -0.83 -17.93
C LEU A 113 9.85 0.50 -17.22
N ARG A 114 10.04 0.49 -15.89
CA ARG A 114 9.82 1.66 -15.04
C ARG A 114 11.01 1.93 -14.15
N ARG A 115 11.48 3.17 -14.11
CA ARG A 115 12.49 3.57 -13.12
C ARG A 115 11.81 4.01 -11.84
N PHE A 116 12.56 4.00 -10.75
CA PHE A 116 12.07 4.38 -9.42
C PHE A 116 11.30 5.71 -9.38
N SER A 117 11.73 6.74 -10.12
CA SER A 117 11.04 8.05 -10.13
C SER A 117 9.67 8.01 -10.80
N ASP A 118 9.40 7.04 -11.67
CA ASP A 118 8.10 6.93 -12.34
C ASP A 118 7.04 6.43 -11.33
N PHE A 119 7.41 5.50 -10.44
CA PHE A 119 6.59 5.07 -9.32
C PHE A 119 6.25 6.22 -8.37
N LEU A 120 7.22 7.12 -8.12
CA LEU A 120 6.94 8.33 -7.34
C LEU A 120 6.00 9.29 -8.08
N GLY A 121 6.17 9.41 -9.41
CA GLY A 121 5.29 10.26 -10.22
C GLY A 121 3.84 9.80 -10.19
N ILE A 122 3.60 8.50 -10.36
CA ILE A 122 2.22 7.97 -10.28
C ILE A 122 1.64 8.11 -8.87
N HIS A 123 2.44 7.87 -7.82
CA HIS A 123 2.00 8.11 -6.44
C HIS A 123 1.50 9.53 -6.24
N ASP A 124 2.23 10.54 -6.72
CA ASP A 124 1.83 11.94 -6.57
C ASP A 124 0.54 12.26 -7.31
N LEU A 125 0.39 11.75 -8.53
CA LEU A 125 -0.84 11.92 -9.30
C LEU A 125 -2.04 11.35 -8.55
N LEU A 126 -1.90 10.14 -7.99
CA LEU A 126 -2.95 9.51 -7.20
C LEU A 126 -3.23 10.28 -5.91
N VAL A 127 -2.19 10.73 -5.18
CA VAL A 127 -2.36 11.56 -3.97
C VAL A 127 -3.10 12.86 -4.29
N ASN A 128 -2.71 13.57 -5.36
CA ASN A 128 -3.35 14.82 -5.74
C ASN A 128 -4.83 14.66 -6.11
N LYS A 129 -5.19 13.53 -6.74
CA LYS A 129 -6.56 13.21 -7.13
C LYS A 129 -7.43 12.77 -5.96
N TYR A 130 -6.92 11.85 -5.13
CA TYR A 130 -7.75 11.04 -4.25
C TYR A 130 -7.61 11.36 -2.77
N LEU A 131 -6.52 11.99 -2.33
CA LEU A 131 -6.32 12.31 -0.91
C LEU A 131 -7.41 13.26 -0.39
N ARG A 132 -7.74 14.30 -1.16
CA ARG A 132 -8.81 15.26 -0.82
C ARG A 132 -10.20 14.65 -0.86
N MET A 133 -10.36 13.48 -1.46
CA MET A 133 -11.61 12.73 -1.47
C MET A 133 -11.72 11.77 -0.29
N GLY A 134 -10.67 11.62 0.54
CA GLY A 134 -10.69 10.75 1.72
C GLY A 134 -10.22 9.31 1.46
N ARG A 135 -9.62 9.03 0.30
CA ARG A 135 -9.15 7.68 -0.07
C ARG A 135 -7.72 7.41 0.39
N ILE A 136 -7.49 6.18 0.87
CA ILE A 136 -6.18 5.75 1.36
C ILE A 136 -5.30 5.40 0.15
N VAL A 137 -4.40 6.32 -0.22
CA VAL A 137 -3.38 6.06 -1.24
C VAL A 137 -2.19 5.33 -0.59
N PRO A 138 -1.81 4.13 -1.04
CA PRO A 138 -0.68 3.40 -0.49
C PRO A 138 0.61 4.23 -0.54
N PRO A 139 1.45 4.19 0.50
CA PRO A 139 2.69 4.97 0.55
C PRO A 139 3.67 4.49 -0.52
N ALA A 140 4.26 5.43 -1.27
CA ALA A 140 5.37 5.10 -2.15
C ALA A 140 6.62 4.71 -1.34
N PRO A 141 7.48 3.81 -1.86
CA PRO A 141 8.73 3.45 -1.20
C PRO A 141 9.63 4.65 -0.97
N SER A 142 10.28 4.71 0.19
CA SER A 142 11.17 5.81 0.52
C SER A 142 12.42 5.84 -0.37
N LYS A 143 12.87 7.05 -0.69
CA LYS A 143 14.19 7.25 -1.31
C LYS A 143 15.30 6.88 -0.34
N ASN A 144 15.82 5.67 -0.47
CA ASN A 144 17.11 5.33 0.13
C ASN A 144 18.24 6.04 -0.62
N ILE A 145 18.54 7.28 -0.23
CA ILE A 145 19.59 8.13 -0.83
C ILE A 145 20.97 7.44 -0.71
N ILE A 146 21.22 6.77 0.42
CA ILE A 146 22.49 6.11 0.73
C ILE A 146 22.83 4.98 -0.26
N GLY A 147 21.85 4.18 -0.68
CA GLY A 147 22.09 3.15 -1.70
C GLY A 147 22.17 3.71 -3.12
N SER A 148 21.45 4.80 -3.42
CA SER A 148 21.51 5.43 -4.75
C SER A 148 22.84 6.13 -5.04
N THR A 149 23.53 6.64 -4.03
CA THR A 149 24.88 7.22 -4.19
C THR A 149 25.94 6.13 -4.37
N LYS A 150 25.79 4.97 -3.73
CA LYS A 150 26.71 3.83 -3.88
C LYS A 150 26.61 3.18 -5.28
N VAL A 151 25.41 3.03 -5.84
CA VAL A 151 25.22 2.52 -7.22
C VAL A 151 25.76 3.48 -8.28
N LYS A 152 25.78 4.78 -7.99
CA LYS A 152 26.25 5.83 -8.92
C LYS A 152 27.75 6.12 -8.85
N MET A 153 28.43 5.74 -7.77
CA MET A 153 29.85 6.05 -7.53
C MET A 153 30.79 4.85 -7.65
N SER A 154 30.35 3.71 -8.21
CA SER A 154 31.27 2.63 -8.57
C SER A 154 31.53 2.61 -10.08
N PRO A 155 32.55 3.33 -10.57
CA PRO A 155 33.18 3.01 -11.83
C PRO A 155 34.19 1.88 -11.58
N GLN A 156 34.06 0.76 -12.30
CA GLN A 156 35.12 -0.23 -12.48
C GLN A 156 35.70 -0.87 -11.19
N GLN A 157 35.03 -1.90 -10.68
CA GLN A 157 35.63 -3.15 -10.18
C GLN A 157 34.51 -3.96 -9.53
N THR A 158 33.72 -4.62 -10.36
CA THR A 158 32.84 -5.71 -9.93
C THR A 158 33.73 -6.93 -9.66
N GLU A 159 34.28 -7.00 -8.46
CA GLU A 159 34.53 -8.31 -7.85
C GLU A 159 33.15 -9.00 -7.72
N PRO A 160 32.97 -10.21 -8.27
CA PRO A 160 31.74 -10.97 -8.10
C PRO A 160 31.63 -11.36 -6.63
N GLY A 161 30.83 -10.62 -5.84
CA GLY A 161 30.61 -10.97 -4.44
C GLY A 161 30.35 -9.86 -3.43
N THR A 162 30.11 -8.59 -3.81
CA THR A 162 29.69 -7.57 -2.81
C THR A 162 28.18 -7.64 -2.52
N PRO A 163 27.73 -8.25 -1.40
CA PRO A 163 26.33 -8.63 -1.19
C PRO A 163 25.40 -7.42 -1.00
N ILE A 164 25.97 -6.29 -0.56
CA ILE A 164 25.25 -5.10 -0.08
C ILE A 164 24.54 -4.36 -1.22
N ASN A 165 25.10 -4.34 -2.43
CA ASN A 165 24.46 -3.69 -3.58
C ASN A 165 23.24 -4.47 -4.06
N GLN A 166 23.32 -5.81 -4.06
CA GLN A 166 22.22 -6.68 -4.46
C GLN A 166 21.08 -6.68 -3.44
N GLU A 167 21.41 -6.69 -2.14
CA GLU A 167 20.41 -6.60 -1.05
C GLU A 167 19.56 -5.32 -1.18
N TRP A 168 20.18 -4.15 -1.39
CA TRP A 168 19.43 -2.91 -1.52
C TRP A 168 18.54 -2.86 -2.77
N ILE A 169 19.01 -3.41 -3.90
CA ILE A 169 18.22 -3.49 -5.14
C ILE A 169 16.97 -4.34 -4.89
N GLU A 170 17.14 -5.48 -4.23
CA GLU A 170 16.06 -6.42 -3.94
C GLU A 170 15.06 -5.84 -2.93
N ILE A 171 15.52 -5.22 -1.84
CA ILE A 171 14.67 -4.50 -0.88
C ILE A 171 13.80 -3.47 -1.59
N ARG A 172 14.40 -2.69 -2.49
CA ARG A 172 13.69 -1.68 -3.25
C ARG A 172 12.68 -2.29 -4.21
N ARG A 173 13.06 -3.33 -4.96
CA ARG A 173 12.17 -4.05 -5.88
C ARG A 173 10.95 -4.59 -5.14
N ALA A 174 11.17 -5.26 -4.00
CA ALA A 174 10.11 -5.77 -3.14
C ALA A 174 9.17 -4.66 -2.64
N ALA A 175 9.71 -3.51 -2.24
CA ALA A 175 8.90 -2.37 -1.81
C ALA A 175 8.07 -1.78 -2.96
N LEU A 176 8.63 -1.70 -4.18
CA LEU A 176 7.91 -1.23 -5.37
C LEU A 176 6.78 -2.19 -5.75
N GLU A 177 7.03 -3.50 -5.67
CA GLU A 177 6.02 -4.52 -5.90
C GLU A 177 4.86 -4.42 -4.91
N ARG A 178 5.15 -4.32 -3.60
CA ARG A 178 4.12 -4.14 -2.58
C ARG A 178 3.30 -2.88 -2.80
N TYR A 179 3.95 -1.76 -3.14
CA TYR A 179 3.28 -0.51 -3.45
C TYR A 179 2.28 -0.67 -4.60
N VAL A 180 2.74 -1.15 -5.76
CA VAL A 180 1.89 -1.29 -6.96
C VAL A 180 0.80 -2.34 -6.76
N HIS A 181 1.11 -3.45 -6.09
CA HIS A 181 0.13 -4.49 -5.76
C HIS A 181 -1.02 -3.91 -4.91
N ARG A 182 -0.71 -3.14 -3.86
CA ARG A 182 -1.76 -2.50 -3.04
C ARG A 182 -2.54 -1.44 -3.78
N THR A 183 -1.89 -0.65 -4.63
CA THR A 183 -2.61 0.30 -5.48
C THR A 183 -3.62 -0.43 -6.38
N ALA A 184 -3.25 -1.61 -6.89
CA ALA A 184 -4.13 -2.44 -7.71
C ALA A 184 -5.21 -3.20 -6.91
N GLN A 185 -5.06 -3.36 -5.60
CA GLN A 185 -6.11 -3.93 -4.73
C GLN A 185 -7.23 -2.94 -4.43
N HIS A 186 -6.96 -1.63 -4.47
CA HIS A 186 -7.98 -0.62 -4.23
C HIS A 186 -8.94 -0.52 -5.43
N PRO A 187 -10.27 -0.69 -5.26
CA PRO A 187 -11.22 -0.79 -6.39
C PRO A 187 -11.22 0.40 -7.33
N VAL A 188 -11.03 1.60 -6.80
CA VAL A 188 -10.96 2.83 -7.61
C VAL A 188 -9.57 3.08 -8.20
N LEU A 189 -8.49 2.93 -7.42
CA LEU A 189 -7.13 3.21 -7.91
C LEU A 189 -6.70 2.24 -9.01
N ARG A 190 -7.14 0.97 -8.96
CA ARG A 190 -6.81 -0.06 -9.97
C ARG A 190 -7.32 0.27 -11.38
N VAL A 191 -8.33 1.14 -11.47
CA VAL A 191 -8.89 1.62 -12.74
C VAL A 191 -8.65 3.10 -13.00
N ASP A 192 -7.82 3.78 -12.21
CA ASP A 192 -7.40 5.13 -12.54
C ASP A 192 -6.62 5.11 -13.87
N LEU A 193 -6.89 6.11 -14.73
CA LEU A 193 -6.29 6.16 -16.06
C LEU A 193 -4.77 6.39 -16.00
N ASP A 194 -4.27 7.17 -15.03
CA ASP A 194 -2.82 7.37 -14.90
C ASP A 194 -2.16 6.09 -14.39
N PHE A 195 -2.81 5.35 -13.51
CA PHE A 195 -2.30 4.06 -13.02
C PHE A 195 -2.27 3.01 -14.15
N ILE A 196 -3.34 2.91 -14.94
CA ILE A 196 -3.37 2.04 -16.12
C ILE A 196 -2.29 2.44 -17.12
N ASN A 197 -2.15 3.73 -17.43
CA ASN A 197 -1.09 4.22 -18.32
C ASN A 197 0.30 3.93 -17.76
N PHE A 198 0.49 4.05 -16.44
CA PHE A 198 1.72 3.66 -15.77
C PHE A 198 2.02 2.17 -15.92
N LEU A 199 1.02 1.29 -15.97
CA LEU A 199 1.24 -0.14 -16.18
C LEU A 199 1.45 -0.48 -17.66
N GLU A 200 0.62 0.04 -18.57
CA GLU A 200 0.52 -0.40 -19.97
C GLU A 200 1.41 0.33 -20.97
N SER A 201 1.75 1.60 -20.70
CA SER A 201 2.38 2.46 -21.70
C SER A 201 3.86 2.13 -21.89
N ASP A 202 4.28 1.80 -23.10
CA ASP A 202 5.71 1.61 -23.40
C ASP A 202 6.47 2.95 -23.54
N GLN A 203 5.79 4.09 -23.41
CA GLN A 203 6.41 5.42 -23.50
C GLN A 203 7.17 5.77 -22.22
N GLU A 204 8.31 6.47 -22.36
CA GLU A 204 9.02 7.06 -21.23
C GLU A 204 8.14 8.12 -20.56
N LEU A 205 7.79 7.90 -19.28
CA LEU A 205 7.00 8.84 -18.51
C LEU A 205 7.83 10.09 -18.14
N PRO A 206 7.21 11.28 -18.12
CA PRO A 206 7.88 12.50 -17.68
C PRO A 206 8.55 12.30 -16.32
N ARG A 207 9.78 12.77 -16.20
CA ARG A 207 10.54 12.61 -14.95
C ARG A 207 9.84 13.38 -13.84
N ALA A 208 9.47 12.69 -12.76
CA ALA A 208 8.98 13.35 -11.56
C ALA A 208 10.01 14.39 -11.09
N VAL A 209 9.62 15.66 -11.15
CA VAL A 209 10.39 16.80 -10.63
C VAL A 209 10.14 16.91 -9.12
N ASN A 210 11.13 17.37 -8.34
CA ASN A 210 11.03 17.51 -6.88
C ASN A 210 10.83 16.22 -6.07
N THR A 211 11.37 15.10 -6.54
CA THR A 211 11.26 13.79 -5.88
C THR A 211 11.82 13.73 -4.44
N SER A 212 12.55 14.75 -3.96
CA SER A 212 12.95 14.91 -2.54
C SER A 212 11.79 15.35 -1.63
N ALA A 213 10.80 16.07 -2.17
CA ALA A 213 9.53 16.39 -1.50
C ALA A 213 8.53 15.22 -1.52
N LEU A 214 8.90 14.09 -2.14
CA LEU A 214 8.06 12.88 -2.28
C LEU A 214 8.49 11.72 -1.39
N SER A 215 9.56 11.91 -0.59
CA SER A 215 9.84 11.01 0.52
C SER A 215 8.82 11.24 1.63
N GLY A 216 8.62 10.28 2.55
CA GLY A 216 7.72 10.48 3.70
C GLY A 216 7.98 11.79 4.48
N ALA A 217 9.21 12.32 4.45
CA ALA A 217 9.56 13.63 5.02
C ALA A 217 9.00 14.85 4.24
N GLY A 218 8.70 14.69 2.95
CA GLY A 218 8.13 15.73 2.11
C GLY A 218 6.61 15.85 2.23
N VAL A 219 5.92 14.73 2.46
CA VAL A 219 4.51 14.73 2.92
C VAL A 219 4.44 15.47 4.27
N ILE A 220 5.30 15.13 5.24
CA ILE A 220 5.47 15.82 6.55
C ILE A 220 5.81 17.32 6.39
N ARG A 221 6.57 17.73 5.37
CA ARG A 221 6.81 19.17 5.10
C ARG A 221 5.60 19.87 4.49
N LEU A 222 4.76 19.18 3.74
CA LEU A 222 3.49 19.71 3.25
C LEU A 222 2.52 19.95 4.42
N PHE A 223 2.52 19.06 5.42
CA PHE A 223 1.82 19.25 6.70
C PHE A 223 2.25 20.55 7.40
N ASN A 224 3.56 20.83 7.48
CA ASN A 224 4.06 22.03 8.16
C ASN A 224 3.90 23.33 7.33
N LYS A 225 4.10 23.30 6.00
CA LYS A 225 4.00 24.50 5.14
C LYS A 225 2.56 24.98 4.90
N VAL A 226 1.60 24.06 4.82
CA VAL A 226 0.19 24.44 4.69
C VAL A 226 -0.37 24.85 6.06
N GLY A 227 0.15 24.28 7.16
CA GLY A 227 -0.10 24.76 8.52
C GLY A 227 0.26 26.24 8.70
N GLU A 228 1.41 26.70 8.20
CA GLU A 228 1.82 28.11 8.32
C GLU A 228 0.95 29.11 7.54
N THR A 229 0.27 28.69 6.47
CA THR A 229 -0.57 29.59 5.66
C THR A 229 -2.03 29.63 6.17
N VAL A 230 -2.48 28.55 6.83
CA VAL A 230 -3.83 28.44 7.41
C VAL A 230 -3.87 28.84 8.90
N ASN A 231 -2.71 28.95 9.56
CA ASN A 231 -2.56 29.42 10.95
C ASN A 231 -3.03 30.87 11.23
N LYS A 232 -3.56 31.60 10.24
CA LYS A 232 -4.29 32.86 10.49
C LYS A 232 -5.77 32.67 10.81
N ILE A 233 -6.31 31.46 10.69
CA ILE A 233 -7.69 31.13 11.00
C ILE A 233 -7.70 29.87 11.87
N THR A 234 -7.43 30.09 13.16
CA THR A 234 -7.36 29.07 14.20
C THR A 234 -8.77 28.64 14.63
N TYR A 235 -9.54 28.02 13.73
CA TYR A 235 -10.75 27.30 14.17
C TYR A 235 -10.30 25.97 14.75
N LYS A 236 -10.47 25.81 16.07
CA LYS A 236 -10.46 24.48 16.70
C LYS A 236 -11.62 23.70 16.09
N MET A 237 -11.33 22.46 15.69
CA MET A 237 -12.35 21.52 15.26
C MET A 237 -13.17 21.14 16.50
N ASP A 238 -14.24 21.90 16.75
CA ASP A 238 -15.23 21.62 17.80
C ASP A 238 -16.35 20.78 17.18
N GLU A 239 -15.96 19.62 16.68
CA GLU A 239 -16.87 18.67 16.06
C GLU A 239 -16.89 17.41 16.90
N ASN A 240 -18.07 17.02 17.38
CA ASN A 240 -18.28 15.87 18.26
C ASN A 240 -18.77 14.66 17.46
N ASP A 241 -18.08 14.24 16.39
CA ASP A 241 -18.36 12.92 15.79
C ASP A 241 -17.59 11.86 16.59
N PRO A 242 -18.26 11.10 17.49
CA PRO A 242 -17.57 10.16 18.37
C PRO A 242 -16.84 9.07 17.59
N TRP A 243 -17.32 8.73 16.38
CA TRP A 243 -16.66 7.74 15.54
C TRP A 243 -15.26 8.18 15.14
N PHE A 244 -15.07 9.47 14.78
CA PHE A 244 -13.75 9.96 14.38
C PHE A 244 -12.80 10.06 15.57
N ASP A 245 -13.29 10.49 16.73
CA ASP A 245 -12.47 10.57 17.95
C ASP A 245 -11.96 9.19 18.37
N ASP A 246 -12.87 8.21 18.40
CA ASP A 246 -12.54 6.81 18.72
C ASP A 246 -11.57 6.23 17.69
N LYS A 247 -11.82 6.45 16.39
CA LYS A 247 -10.98 5.91 15.32
C LYS A 247 -9.61 6.56 15.24
N ILE A 248 -9.49 7.86 15.47
CA ILE A 248 -8.20 8.54 15.54
C ILE A 248 -7.38 7.95 16.69
N THR A 249 -7.99 7.80 17.86
CA THR A 249 -7.34 7.23 19.04
C THR A 249 -6.90 5.77 18.79
N GLU A 250 -7.75 4.96 18.16
CA GLU A 250 -7.42 3.58 17.77
C GLU A 250 -6.22 3.52 16.81
N VAL A 251 -6.24 4.34 15.75
CA VAL A 251 -5.18 4.45 14.75
C VAL A 251 -3.86 4.90 15.38
N GLU A 252 -3.89 5.86 16.30
CA GLU A 252 -2.70 6.34 17.01
C GLU A 252 -2.10 5.26 17.92
N ASN A 253 -2.94 4.53 18.65
CA ASN A 253 -2.50 3.43 19.51
C ASN A 253 -1.89 2.29 18.70
N LEU A 254 -2.52 1.91 17.58
CA LEU A 254 -2.01 0.88 16.68
C LEU A 254 -0.68 1.28 16.05
N ASP A 255 -0.58 2.51 15.54
CA ASP A 255 0.66 3.05 14.97
C ASP A 255 1.79 3.05 16.02
N ALA A 256 1.53 3.52 17.25
CA ALA A 256 2.51 3.53 18.33
C ALA A 256 3.00 2.12 18.70
N ASN A 257 2.09 1.14 18.74
CA ASN A 257 2.44 -0.26 19.00
C ASN A 257 3.26 -0.86 17.85
N LEU A 258 2.92 -0.57 16.60
CA LEU A 258 3.68 -1.03 15.44
C LEU A 258 5.06 -0.37 15.34
N GLN A 259 5.23 0.87 15.80
CA GLN A 259 6.55 1.52 15.88
C GLN A 259 7.46 0.81 16.89
N LYS A 260 6.92 0.41 18.05
CA LYS A 260 7.64 -0.40 19.04
C LYS A 260 8.01 -1.77 18.45
N LEU A 261 7.06 -2.44 17.79
CA LEU A 261 7.31 -3.72 17.13
C LEU A 261 8.37 -3.60 16.02
N SER A 262 8.30 -2.58 15.17
CA SER A 262 9.29 -2.30 14.13
C SER A 262 10.70 -2.13 14.72
N SER A 263 10.81 -1.43 15.85
CA SER A 263 12.08 -1.25 16.56
C SER A 263 12.61 -2.58 17.12
N ALA A 264 11.73 -3.40 17.73
CA ALA A 264 12.08 -4.72 18.22
C ALA A 264 12.53 -5.66 17.08
N LEU A 265 11.84 -5.63 15.93
CA LEU A 265 12.16 -6.46 14.75
C LEU A 265 13.50 -6.06 14.10
N LYS A 266 13.83 -4.77 14.09
CA LYS A 266 15.17 -4.31 13.67
C LYS A 266 16.25 -4.86 14.58
N SER A 267 16.03 -4.82 15.89
CA SER A 267 16.95 -5.40 16.89
C SER A 267 17.09 -6.91 16.66
N LEU A 268 15.97 -7.63 16.52
CA LEU A 268 15.95 -9.07 16.25
C LEU A 268 16.76 -9.43 15.00
N THR A 269 16.51 -8.73 13.90
CA THR A 269 17.23 -8.94 12.63
C THR A 269 18.74 -8.72 12.82
N SER A 270 19.12 -7.65 13.52
CA SER A 270 20.53 -7.34 13.81
C SER A 270 21.19 -8.43 14.63
N SER A 271 20.56 -8.83 15.75
CA SER A 271 21.08 -9.88 16.62
C SER A 271 21.15 -11.24 15.93
N ARG A 272 20.21 -11.56 15.03
CA ARG A 272 20.23 -12.81 14.26
C ARG A 272 21.39 -12.85 13.26
N ARG A 273 21.68 -11.73 12.59
CA ARG A 273 22.84 -11.59 11.70
C ARG A 273 24.16 -11.72 12.45
N GLU A 274 24.24 -11.09 13.62
CA GLU A 274 25.40 -11.22 14.50
C GLU A 274 25.58 -12.66 14.99
N LEU A 275 24.50 -13.33 15.40
CA LEU A 275 24.55 -14.73 15.81
C LEU A 275 25.03 -15.65 14.67
N SER A 276 24.55 -15.43 13.44
CA SER A 276 25.03 -16.15 12.25
C SER A 276 26.54 -15.97 12.08
N LEU A 277 27.04 -14.73 12.13
CA LEU A 277 28.47 -14.43 12.04
C LEU A 277 29.29 -15.13 13.13
N LEU A 278 28.84 -15.06 14.39
CA LEU A 278 29.53 -15.69 15.52
C LEU A 278 29.53 -17.22 15.39
N THR A 279 28.44 -17.82 14.92
CA THR A 279 28.38 -19.25 14.60
C THR A 279 29.42 -19.63 13.55
N GLY A 280 29.57 -18.83 12.48
CA GLY A 280 30.61 -19.07 11.48
C GLY A 280 32.05 -18.97 12.04
N LEU A 281 32.28 -18.10 13.02
CA LEU A 281 33.56 -18.04 13.73
C LEU A 281 33.81 -19.27 14.60
N VAL A 282 32.77 -19.83 15.22
CA VAL A 282 32.85 -21.10 15.96
C VAL A 282 33.20 -22.24 15.00
N ALA A 283 32.53 -22.32 13.85
CA ALA A 283 32.83 -23.33 12.82
C ALA A 283 34.31 -23.29 12.41
N LYS A 284 34.82 -22.10 12.07
CA LYS A 284 36.24 -21.90 11.69
C LYS A 284 37.19 -22.28 12.81
N SER A 285 36.88 -21.91 14.05
CA SER A 285 37.71 -22.22 15.21
C SER A 285 37.74 -23.73 15.49
N ALA A 286 36.60 -24.42 15.39
CA ALA A 286 36.51 -25.87 15.53
C ALA A 286 37.31 -26.60 14.44
N ALA A 287 37.26 -26.12 13.19
CA ALA A 287 38.06 -26.66 12.09
C ALA A 287 39.57 -26.49 12.37
N MET A 288 40.00 -25.33 12.84
CA MET A 288 41.41 -25.11 13.21
C MET A 288 41.84 -26.05 14.36
N LEU A 289 41.02 -26.20 15.41
CA LEU A 289 41.32 -27.12 16.50
C LEU A 289 41.42 -28.57 16.03
N SER A 290 40.55 -28.99 15.11
CA SER A 290 40.61 -30.32 14.50
C SER A 290 41.98 -30.61 13.86
N THR A 291 42.59 -29.61 13.20
CA THR A 291 43.92 -29.78 12.57
C THR A 291 45.09 -29.86 13.56
N CYS A 292 44.91 -29.31 14.77
CA CYS A 292 45.92 -29.33 15.82
C CYS A 292 45.79 -30.56 16.74
N GLU A 293 44.66 -31.27 16.67
CA GLU A 293 44.35 -32.37 17.58
C GLU A 293 45.01 -33.69 17.15
N GLU A 294 45.76 -34.32 18.07
CA GLU A 294 46.47 -35.57 17.81
C GLU A 294 45.55 -36.79 17.94
N HIS A 295 44.53 -36.73 18.80
CA HIS A 295 43.58 -37.82 18.97
C HIS A 295 42.62 -37.89 17.78
N THR A 296 42.81 -38.89 16.92
CA THR A 296 42.06 -39.06 15.66
C THR A 296 40.53 -39.00 15.81
N GLY A 297 39.96 -39.60 16.86
CA GLY A 297 38.52 -39.55 17.12
C GLY A 297 38.03 -38.13 17.49
N LEU A 298 38.81 -37.41 18.29
CA LEU A 298 38.47 -36.05 18.70
C LEU A 298 38.68 -35.06 17.55
N SER A 299 39.77 -35.20 16.79
CA SER A 299 40.02 -34.44 15.57
C SER A 299 38.86 -34.60 14.57
N ARG A 300 38.40 -35.84 14.33
CA ARG A 300 37.25 -36.11 13.46
C ARG A 300 35.96 -35.49 13.99
N ALA A 301 35.69 -35.58 15.28
CA ALA A 301 34.49 -34.98 15.87
C ALA A 301 34.50 -33.45 15.79
N LEU A 302 35.65 -32.80 16.00
CA LEU A 302 35.82 -31.36 15.83
C LEU A 302 35.62 -30.92 14.37
N SER A 303 36.10 -31.70 13.40
CA SER A 303 35.84 -31.43 11.98
C SER A 303 34.35 -31.53 11.65
N ASN A 304 33.65 -32.56 12.15
CA ASN A 304 32.20 -32.69 11.92
C ASN A 304 31.41 -31.59 12.64
N LEU A 305 31.86 -31.15 13.82
CA LEU A 305 31.27 -30.01 14.53
C LEU A 305 31.41 -28.73 13.69
N ALA A 306 32.58 -28.50 13.10
CA ALA A 306 32.81 -27.37 12.21
C ALA A 306 31.83 -27.38 11.02
N ASP A 307 31.68 -28.52 10.33
CA ASP A 307 30.75 -28.67 9.21
C ASP A 307 29.28 -28.42 9.61
N VAL A 308 28.89 -28.86 10.81
CA VAL A 308 27.54 -28.66 11.34
C VAL A 308 27.29 -27.19 11.69
N GLU A 309 28.26 -26.53 12.35
CA GLU A 309 28.17 -25.12 12.67
C GLU A 309 28.18 -24.24 11.40
N GLU A 310 28.91 -24.60 10.35
CA GLU A 310 28.85 -23.89 9.05
C GLU A 310 27.44 -24.00 8.41
N LYS A 311 26.82 -25.18 8.46
CA LYS A 311 25.43 -25.35 8.01
C LYS A 311 24.44 -24.54 8.85
N ILE A 312 24.66 -24.47 10.16
CA ILE A 312 23.83 -23.67 11.07
C ILE A 312 24.05 -22.17 10.83
N GLU A 313 25.27 -21.71 10.55
CA GLU A 313 25.57 -20.32 10.15
C GLU A 313 24.68 -19.88 8.98
N LEU A 314 24.68 -20.68 7.90
CA LEU A 314 23.89 -20.40 6.69
C LEU A 314 22.41 -20.34 7.01
N LEU A 315 21.90 -21.30 7.77
CA LEU A 315 20.50 -21.36 8.17
C LEU A 315 20.08 -20.20 9.08
N ARG A 316 20.97 -19.73 9.97
CA ARG A 316 20.75 -18.52 10.79
C ARG A 316 20.75 -17.25 9.93
N SER A 317 21.57 -17.21 8.87
CA SER A 317 21.55 -16.12 7.90
C SER A 317 20.20 -16.08 7.16
N GLU A 318 19.68 -17.24 6.73
CA GLU A 318 18.34 -17.36 6.13
C GLU A 318 17.20 -16.98 7.10
N GLN A 319 17.31 -17.38 8.38
CA GLN A 319 16.41 -16.93 9.44
C GLN A 319 16.40 -15.40 9.54
N ALA A 320 17.57 -14.76 9.57
CA ALA A 320 17.67 -13.31 9.65
C ALA A 320 17.05 -12.62 8.43
N ASN A 321 17.20 -13.20 7.23
CA ASN A 321 16.56 -12.72 6.02
C ASN A 321 15.02 -12.86 6.11
N SER A 322 14.53 -13.97 6.67
CA SER A 322 13.09 -14.17 6.86
C SER A 322 12.49 -13.21 7.88
N ASP A 323 13.16 -12.98 9.01
CA ASP A 323 12.81 -11.96 10.00
C ASP A 323 12.67 -10.58 9.35
N PHE A 324 13.61 -10.25 8.46
CA PHE A 324 13.65 -8.96 7.79
C PHE A 324 12.60 -8.83 6.68
N TYR A 325 12.62 -9.71 5.68
CA TYR A 325 11.81 -9.59 4.47
C TYR A 325 10.33 -9.94 4.68
N ILE A 326 10.02 -10.93 5.54
CA ILE A 326 8.64 -11.34 5.78
C ILE A 326 8.01 -10.46 6.85
N LEU A 327 8.68 -10.24 7.98
CA LEU A 327 8.06 -9.58 9.13
C LEU A 327 8.43 -8.09 9.24
N ALA A 328 9.72 -7.73 9.28
CA ALA A 328 10.13 -6.34 9.51
C ALA A 328 9.66 -5.39 8.40
N GLU A 329 9.85 -5.78 7.13
CA GLU A 329 9.41 -5.00 5.99
C GLU A 329 7.88 -4.93 5.89
N PHE A 330 7.14 -5.98 6.27
CA PHE A 330 5.67 -5.95 6.35
C PHE A 330 5.16 -4.93 7.39
N ILE A 331 5.73 -4.94 8.60
CA ILE A 331 5.34 -3.98 9.65
C ILE A 331 5.67 -2.54 9.24
N LYS A 332 6.86 -2.32 8.66
CA LYS A 332 7.27 -1.01 8.14
C LYS A 332 6.31 -0.50 7.06
N ASP A 333 5.80 -1.40 6.24
CA ASP A 333 4.87 -1.10 5.17
C ASP A 333 3.50 -0.67 5.73
N TYR A 334 3.00 -1.37 6.75
CA TYR A 334 1.78 -0.96 7.46
C TYR A 334 1.93 0.37 8.21
N LEU A 335 3.10 0.68 8.78
CA LEU A 335 3.36 2.01 9.35
C LEU A 335 3.20 3.14 8.30
N GLY A 336 3.55 2.86 7.05
CA GLY A 336 3.30 3.79 5.96
C GLY A 336 1.80 3.96 5.65
N LEU A 337 1.01 2.89 5.73
CA LEU A 337 -0.46 2.97 5.58
C LEU A 337 -1.11 3.75 6.73
N PHE A 338 -0.68 3.54 7.98
CA PHE A 338 -1.14 4.36 9.11
C PHE A 338 -0.81 5.84 8.92
N THR A 339 0.34 6.14 8.31
CA THR A 339 0.68 7.52 7.93
C THR A 339 -0.29 8.06 6.87
N ALA A 340 -0.66 7.28 5.86
CA ALA A 340 -1.64 7.66 4.84
C ALA A 340 -3.05 7.89 5.44
N ILE A 341 -3.46 7.05 6.40
CA ILE A 341 -4.72 7.21 7.15
C ILE A 341 -4.73 8.54 7.93
N LYS A 342 -3.63 8.87 8.62
CA LYS A 342 -3.49 10.17 9.29
C LYS A 342 -3.58 11.35 8.30
N CYS A 343 -3.13 11.16 7.06
CA CYS A 343 -3.27 12.19 6.01
C CYS A 343 -4.73 12.46 5.63
N ILE A 344 -5.55 11.42 5.44
CA ILE A 344 -6.98 11.59 5.09
C ILE A 344 -7.78 12.21 6.25
N PHE A 345 -7.49 11.83 7.50
CA PHE A 345 -8.08 12.50 8.67
C PHE A 345 -7.74 13.99 8.68
N HIS A 346 -6.49 14.34 8.35
CA HIS A 346 -6.09 15.74 8.26
C HIS A 346 -6.78 16.51 7.12
N GLU A 347 -7.00 15.89 5.96
CA GLU A 347 -7.80 16.52 4.89
C GLU A 347 -9.26 16.75 5.31
N ARG A 348 -9.85 15.84 6.11
CA ARG A 348 -11.17 16.06 6.71
C ARG A 348 -11.19 17.29 7.60
N VAL A 349 -10.18 17.47 8.47
CA VAL A 349 -10.04 18.68 9.30
C VAL A 349 -9.99 19.94 8.43
N LYS A 350 -9.26 19.91 7.31
CA LYS A 350 -9.20 21.05 6.37
C LYS A 350 -10.56 21.33 5.72
N ALA A 351 -11.28 20.29 5.30
CA ALA A 351 -12.63 20.44 4.75
C ALA A 351 -13.57 21.11 5.76
N PHE A 352 -13.52 20.68 7.03
CA PHE A 352 -14.26 21.31 8.12
C PHE A 352 -13.88 22.79 8.32
N GLN A 353 -12.59 23.10 8.39
CA GLN A 353 -12.11 24.48 8.54
C GLN A 353 -12.56 25.39 7.40
N ASN A 354 -12.55 24.88 6.16
CA ASN A 354 -13.04 25.61 4.99
C ASN A 354 -14.55 25.88 5.09
N TRP A 355 -15.33 24.90 5.55
CA TRP A 355 -16.76 25.06 5.78
C TRP A 355 -17.05 26.09 6.87
N GLN A 356 -16.39 26.01 8.02
CA GLN A 356 -16.53 27.00 9.11
C GLN A 356 -16.15 28.41 8.66
N TYR A 357 -15.07 28.54 7.89
CA TYR A 357 -14.69 29.82 7.31
C TYR A 357 -15.77 30.37 6.38
N ALA A 358 -16.32 29.54 5.48
CA ALA A 358 -17.40 29.95 4.60
C ALA A 358 -18.65 30.39 5.39
N GLN A 359 -18.99 29.67 6.48
CA GLN A 359 -20.11 29.99 7.36
C GLN A 359 -19.95 31.35 8.03
N MET A 360 -18.74 31.65 8.54
CA MET A 360 -18.43 32.96 9.12
C MET A 360 -18.56 34.07 8.08
N GLN A 361 -18.04 33.87 6.86
CA GLN A 361 -18.12 34.86 5.80
C GLN A 361 -19.58 35.13 5.41
N LEU A 362 -20.39 34.09 5.27
CA LEU A 362 -21.83 34.22 5.04
C LEU A 362 -22.50 35.04 6.15
N SER A 363 -22.19 34.79 7.41
CA SER A 363 -22.71 35.57 8.54
C SER A 363 -22.35 37.06 8.43
N LYS A 364 -21.10 37.39 8.04
CA LYS A 364 -20.67 38.78 7.83
C LYS A 364 -21.39 39.44 6.65
N ARG A 365 -21.63 38.71 5.55
CA ARG A 365 -22.39 39.23 4.40
C ARG A 365 -23.85 39.50 4.77
N ARG A 366 -24.47 38.60 5.54
CA ARG A 366 -25.83 38.79 6.06
C ARG A 366 -25.93 40.00 6.99
N GLU A 367 -24.96 40.18 7.89
CA GLU A 367 -24.91 41.37 8.76
C GLU A 367 -24.75 42.66 7.95
N ASN A 368 -23.84 42.68 6.97
CA ASN A 368 -23.65 43.83 6.09
C ASN A 368 -24.91 44.17 5.29
N ARG A 369 -25.62 43.17 4.75
CA ARG A 369 -26.92 43.36 4.09
C ARG A 369 -27.92 44.00 5.05
N GLY A 370 -28.05 43.46 6.27
CA GLY A 370 -28.93 44.01 7.31
C GLY A 370 -28.58 45.45 7.69
N ARG A 371 -27.29 45.81 7.72
CA ARG A 371 -26.86 47.21 7.95
C ARG A 371 -27.30 48.15 6.83
N PHE A 372 -27.23 47.73 5.55
CA PHE A 372 -27.71 48.55 4.44
C PHE A 372 -29.24 48.70 4.43
N GLU A 373 -29.95 47.65 4.85
CA GLU A 373 -31.40 47.65 5.01
C GLU A 373 -31.84 48.66 6.09
N LEU A 374 -31.19 48.63 7.26
CA LEU A 374 -31.43 49.60 8.34
C LEU A 374 -31.05 51.04 7.97
N ALA A 375 -30.04 51.22 7.13
CA ALA A 375 -29.59 52.53 6.64
C ALA A 375 -30.39 53.04 5.42
N ASN A 376 -31.41 52.29 4.96
CA ASN A 376 -32.24 52.59 3.79
C ASN A 376 -31.42 52.82 2.50
N ARG A 377 -30.31 52.10 2.34
CA ARG A 377 -29.38 52.19 1.19
C ARG A 377 -29.79 51.24 0.07
N ALA A 378 -30.92 51.53 -0.56
CA ALA A 378 -31.49 50.69 -1.63
C ALA A 378 -30.52 50.47 -2.81
N ASP A 379 -29.63 51.44 -3.07
CA ASP A 379 -28.58 51.36 -4.09
C ASP A 379 -27.59 50.20 -3.90
N LYS A 380 -27.44 49.71 -2.66
CA LYS A 380 -26.48 48.66 -2.30
C LYS A 380 -27.11 47.34 -1.89
N LEU A 381 -28.45 47.30 -1.76
CA LEU A 381 -29.15 46.10 -1.28
C LEU A 381 -29.03 44.94 -2.27
N ASP A 382 -29.20 45.21 -3.57
CA ASP A 382 -29.12 44.18 -4.60
C ASP A 382 -27.72 43.54 -4.65
N GLN A 383 -26.66 44.36 -4.58
CA GLN A 383 -25.27 43.87 -4.54
C GLN A 383 -25.00 43.05 -3.27
N ALA A 384 -25.44 43.54 -2.11
CA ALA A 384 -25.26 42.82 -0.84
C ALA A 384 -26.06 41.51 -0.81
N GLN A 385 -27.22 41.45 -1.46
CA GLN A 385 -28.02 40.24 -1.63
C GLN A 385 -27.32 39.22 -2.51
N GLN A 386 -26.75 39.64 -3.65
CA GLN A 386 -25.93 38.76 -4.50
C GLN A 386 -24.73 38.19 -3.74
N GLU A 387 -24.00 39.01 -2.97
CA GLU A 387 -22.90 38.51 -2.13
C GLU A 387 -23.38 37.46 -1.10
N VAL A 388 -24.57 37.63 -0.52
CA VAL A 388 -25.14 36.63 0.40
C VAL A 388 -25.45 35.32 -0.33
N GLU A 389 -26.04 35.37 -1.51
CA GLU A 389 -26.37 34.19 -2.32
C GLU A 389 -25.13 33.43 -2.78
N GLU A 390 -24.08 34.14 -3.21
CA GLU A 390 -22.79 33.55 -3.57
C GLU A 390 -22.15 32.81 -2.38
N TRP A 391 -22.08 33.46 -1.21
CA TRP A 391 -21.50 32.83 -0.02
C TRP A 391 -22.38 31.71 0.55
N GLN A 392 -23.70 31.78 0.35
CA GLN A 392 -24.62 30.72 0.73
C GLN A 392 -24.38 29.46 -0.12
N THR A 393 -24.22 29.62 -1.43
CA THR A 393 -23.84 28.52 -2.33
C THR A 393 -22.47 27.95 -1.94
N LYS A 394 -21.50 28.80 -1.59
CA LYS A 394 -20.18 28.36 -1.16
C LYS A 394 -20.20 27.57 0.15
N VAL A 395 -21.02 27.98 1.12
CA VAL A 395 -21.25 27.22 2.36
C VAL A 395 -21.80 25.83 2.05
N GLN A 396 -22.84 25.74 1.20
CA GLN A 396 -23.43 24.46 0.81
C GLN A 396 -22.39 23.53 0.16
N ASN A 397 -21.58 24.05 -0.76
CA ASN A 397 -20.53 23.27 -1.41
C ASN A 397 -19.46 22.78 -0.43
N CYS A 398 -19.01 23.63 0.51
CA CYS A 398 -18.03 23.23 1.51
C CYS A 398 -18.60 22.21 2.52
N GLN A 399 -19.87 22.35 2.88
CA GLN A 399 -20.57 21.37 3.71
C GLN A 399 -20.65 20.01 3.00
N GLN A 400 -21.09 20.00 1.73
CA GLN A 400 -21.17 18.76 0.95
C GLN A 400 -19.79 18.08 0.84
N GLN A 401 -18.72 18.84 0.54
CA GLN A 401 -17.36 18.29 0.50
C GLN A 401 -16.93 17.67 1.83
N PHE A 402 -17.33 18.28 2.94
CA PHE A 402 -17.04 17.77 4.28
C PHE A 402 -17.83 16.50 4.60
N ASP A 403 -19.09 16.42 4.20
CA ASP A 403 -19.94 15.24 4.37
C ASP A 403 -19.43 14.09 3.48
N ASP A 404 -19.07 14.39 2.23
CA ASP A 404 -18.53 13.43 1.26
C ASP A 404 -17.24 12.79 1.78
N ILE A 405 -16.24 13.60 2.16
CA ILE A 405 -14.96 13.09 2.68
C ILE A 405 -15.17 12.31 3.98
N SER A 406 -16.09 12.74 4.85
CA SER A 406 -16.41 12.02 6.08
C SER A 406 -16.98 10.63 5.79
N SER A 407 -17.89 10.53 4.83
CA SER A 407 -18.50 9.26 4.42
C SER A 407 -17.49 8.34 3.73
N GLU A 408 -16.61 8.88 2.88
CA GLU A 408 -15.59 8.09 2.18
C GLU A 408 -14.54 7.56 3.15
N ILE A 409 -14.08 8.37 4.12
CA ILE A 409 -13.13 7.91 5.13
C ILE A 409 -13.71 6.74 5.94
N LYS A 410 -15.00 6.78 6.29
CA LYS A 410 -15.66 5.66 6.99
C LYS A 410 -15.62 4.37 6.16
N ARG A 411 -15.95 4.45 4.86
CA ARG A 411 -15.88 3.33 3.91
C ARG A 411 -14.44 2.79 3.73
N GLU A 412 -13.48 3.69 3.62
CA GLU A 412 -12.07 3.34 3.44
C GLU A 412 -11.46 2.70 4.69
N MET A 413 -11.84 3.16 5.88
CA MET A 413 -11.43 2.54 7.13
C MET A 413 -11.99 1.11 7.27
N GLU A 414 -13.25 0.87 6.91
CA GLU A 414 -13.83 -0.48 6.91
C GLU A 414 -13.06 -1.43 5.97
N ARG A 415 -12.79 -0.99 4.74
CA ARG A 415 -11.98 -1.74 3.77
C ARG A 415 -10.57 -2.03 4.30
N PHE A 416 -9.93 -1.01 4.88
CA PHE A 416 -8.59 -1.13 5.43
C PHE A 416 -8.55 -2.15 6.55
N GLU A 417 -9.52 -2.14 7.48
CA GLU A 417 -9.55 -3.08 8.60
C GLU A 417 -9.72 -4.53 8.14
N LEU A 418 -10.62 -4.80 7.19
CA LEU A 418 -10.80 -6.14 6.62
C LEU A 418 -9.51 -6.65 5.95
N THR A 419 -8.86 -5.78 5.17
CA THR A 419 -7.61 -6.10 4.48
C THR A 419 -6.48 -6.33 5.48
N ARG A 420 -6.36 -5.46 6.50
CA ARG A 420 -5.35 -5.54 7.56
C ARG A 420 -5.40 -6.88 8.28
N VAL A 421 -6.57 -7.30 8.73
CA VAL A 421 -6.71 -8.58 9.45
C VAL A 421 -6.28 -9.75 8.57
N LYS A 422 -6.72 -9.77 7.30
CA LYS A 422 -6.36 -10.82 6.32
C LYS A 422 -4.85 -10.88 6.09
N ASP A 423 -4.23 -9.73 5.83
CA ASP A 423 -2.81 -9.61 5.54
C ASP A 423 -1.95 -10.00 6.75
N PHE A 424 -2.27 -9.51 7.95
CA PHE A 424 -1.54 -9.86 9.16
C PHE A 424 -1.62 -11.35 9.44
N LYS A 425 -2.81 -11.95 9.32
CA LYS A 425 -2.99 -13.40 9.49
C LYS A 425 -2.12 -14.18 8.51
N ALA A 426 -2.20 -13.88 7.21
CA ALA A 426 -1.43 -14.58 6.19
C ALA A 426 0.08 -14.42 6.40
N ASN A 427 0.55 -13.21 6.72
CA ASN A 427 1.97 -12.94 6.91
C ASN A 427 2.54 -13.58 8.18
N ILE A 428 1.79 -13.59 9.29
CA ILE A 428 2.20 -14.24 10.54
C ILE A 428 2.28 -15.76 10.36
N ILE A 429 1.28 -16.38 9.70
CA ILE A 429 1.30 -17.81 9.39
C ILE A 429 2.55 -18.15 8.58
N LYS A 430 2.78 -17.45 7.46
CA LYS A 430 3.96 -17.63 6.61
C LYS A 430 5.26 -17.49 7.41
N TYR A 431 5.35 -16.48 8.27
CA TYR A 431 6.54 -16.26 9.08
C TYR A 431 6.78 -17.42 10.06
N ILE A 432 5.75 -17.89 10.77
CA ILE A 432 5.88 -18.98 11.73
C ILE A 432 6.23 -20.30 11.03
N GLU A 433 5.62 -20.60 9.88
CA GLU A 433 5.94 -21.79 9.07
C GLU A 433 7.42 -21.81 8.67
N VAL A 434 7.93 -20.67 8.21
CA VAL A 434 9.36 -20.51 7.85
C VAL A 434 10.26 -20.68 9.08
N GLN A 435 9.90 -20.09 10.24
CA GLN A 435 10.67 -20.29 11.47
C GLN A 435 10.68 -21.75 11.91
N MET A 436 9.54 -22.44 11.83
CA MET A 436 9.40 -23.85 12.17
C MET A 436 10.27 -24.72 11.26
N ALA A 437 10.26 -24.47 9.94
CA ALA A 437 11.11 -25.16 8.98
C ALA A 437 12.60 -25.00 9.32
N HIS A 438 13.04 -23.78 9.66
CA HIS A 438 14.43 -23.57 10.08
C HIS A 438 14.75 -24.33 11.37
N GLN A 439 13.87 -24.35 12.39
CA GLN A 439 14.13 -25.10 13.61
C GLN A 439 14.21 -26.61 13.36
N GLN A 440 13.34 -27.16 12.51
CA GLN A 440 13.38 -28.57 12.13
C GLN A 440 14.71 -28.93 11.46
N GLN A 441 15.23 -28.04 10.61
CA GLN A 441 16.51 -28.24 9.94
C GLN A 441 17.69 -28.17 10.92
N ILE A 442 17.66 -27.27 11.92
CA ILE A 442 18.66 -27.22 13.00
C ILE A 442 18.68 -28.55 13.77
N ILE A 443 17.50 -29.08 14.13
CA ILE A 443 17.38 -30.37 14.83
C ILE A 443 18.03 -31.48 14.00
N SER A 444 17.72 -31.56 12.70
CA SER A 444 18.31 -32.55 11.80
C SER A 444 19.83 -32.48 11.74
N TYR A 445 20.41 -31.27 11.74
CA TYR A 445 21.87 -31.09 11.76
C TYR A 445 22.51 -31.59 13.06
N TRP A 446 21.91 -31.30 14.21
CA TRP A 446 22.41 -31.78 15.51
C TRP A 446 22.22 -33.28 15.71
N GLU A 447 21.11 -33.86 15.25
CA GLU A 447 20.87 -35.31 15.28
C GLU A 447 21.89 -36.06 14.43
N ALA A 448 22.25 -35.52 13.25
CA ALA A 448 23.29 -36.07 12.41
C ALA A 448 24.69 -35.98 13.05
N PHE A 449 24.93 -34.96 13.87
CA PHE A 449 26.20 -34.79 14.60
C PHE A 449 26.32 -35.72 15.81
N ALA A 450 25.22 -36.00 16.51
CA ALA A 450 25.21 -36.70 17.80
C ALA A 450 26.00 -38.03 17.85
N PRO A 451 26.01 -38.90 16.81
CA PRO A 451 26.84 -40.10 16.80
C PRO A 451 28.33 -39.82 16.92
N PHE A 452 28.85 -38.83 16.17
CA PHE A 452 30.28 -38.47 16.19
C PHE A 452 30.72 -37.94 17.55
N ALA A 453 29.84 -37.24 18.26
CA ALA A 453 30.12 -36.77 19.61
C ALA A 453 30.22 -37.93 20.63
N ARG A 454 29.44 -39.01 20.43
CA ARG A 454 29.45 -40.19 21.31
C ARG A 454 30.68 -41.08 21.09
N GLU A 455 31.30 -41.03 19.92
CA GLU A 455 32.52 -41.78 19.59
C GLU A 455 33.79 -41.22 20.27
N ILE A 456 33.71 -40.05 20.92
CA ILE A 456 34.83 -39.42 21.63
C ILE A 456 35.09 -40.08 22.99
N VAL A 457 34.08 -40.75 23.58
CA VAL A 457 34.11 -41.32 24.95
C VAL A 457 34.77 -42.70 24.98
#